data_AF-A0A3N5TW32-F1
#
_entry.id   AF-A0A3N5TW32-F1
#
_cell.length_a   1.000
_cell.length_b   1.000
_cell.length_c   1.000
_cell.angle_alpha   90.00
_cell.angle_beta   90.00
_cell.angle_gamma   90.00
#
_symmetry.space_group_name_H-M   'P 1'
#
loop_
_entity.id
_entity.type
_entity.pdbx_description
1 polymer ?
#
loop_
_entity_poly.entity_id
_entity_poly.type
_entity_poly.pdbx_seq_one_letter_code
_entity_poly.pdbx_strand_id
1 'polypeptide(L)'
;MTTTTTGFDERAMAAVPSSAPFLERLRRQAFEEFDALPIPSQETEEWRYTDLEDLGLDLRPFVEGGRAENLDQVPEEILAAAGQVGERAGLQIQRNSEVMITHLDPALGERGVWFGDLDRAIAERPDLVEPYLHA
;
A
#
# COMPACT_ATOMS: atom_id res chain seq x y z
N MET A 1 -17.32 18.49 -1.78
CA MET A 1 -16.18 17.57 -1.62
C MET A 1 -14.91 18.38 -1.80
N THR A 2 -14.17 18.59 -0.73
CA THR A 2 -12.95 19.41 -0.71
C THR A 2 -11.84 18.64 -1.42
N THR A 3 -11.26 19.22 -2.47
CA THR A 3 -10.07 18.65 -3.12
C THR A 3 -8.91 18.82 -2.16
N THR A 4 -8.48 17.75 -1.51
CA THR A 4 -7.21 17.73 -0.81
C THR A 4 -6.12 17.48 -1.84
N THR A 5 -5.60 18.56 -2.41
CA THR A 5 -4.31 18.56 -3.10
C THR A 5 -3.26 18.50 -2.00
N THR A 6 -2.77 17.30 -1.69
CA THR A 6 -1.55 17.14 -0.90
C THR A 6 -0.54 16.46 -1.82
N GLY A 7 0.44 17.24 -2.28
CA GLY A 7 1.63 16.70 -2.93
C GLY A 7 2.50 15.96 -1.92
N PHE A 8 3.69 15.54 -2.33
CA PHE A 8 4.65 14.87 -1.45
C PHE A 8 5.40 15.90 -0.59
N ASP A 9 4.72 16.50 0.41
CA ASP A 9 5.27 17.52 1.31
C ASP A 9 5.09 17.17 2.80
N GLU A 10 5.61 18.01 3.69
CA GLU A 10 5.50 17.83 5.15
C GLU A 10 4.05 17.76 5.66
N ARG A 11 3.10 18.43 4.97
CA ARG A 11 1.68 18.35 5.35
C ARG A 11 1.11 16.99 5.00
N ALA A 12 1.49 16.43 3.85
CA ALA A 12 1.11 15.09 3.46
C ALA A 12 1.70 14.06 4.41
N MET A 13 2.97 14.21 4.80
CA MET A 13 3.60 13.33 5.79
C MET A 13 2.87 13.39 7.15
N ALA A 14 2.48 14.58 7.61
CA ALA A 14 1.71 14.74 8.85
C ALA A 14 0.27 14.19 8.75
N ALA A 15 -0.27 14.04 7.54
CA ALA A 15 -1.59 13.47 7.30
C ALA A 15 -1.60 11.93 7.23
N VAL A 16 -0.42 11.29 7.12
CA VAL A 16 -0.32 9.84 7.16
C VAL A 16 -0.77 9.34 8.53
N PRO A 17 -1.67 8.34 8.61
CA PRO A 17 -2.08 7.76 9.87
C PRO A 17 -0.89 7.25 10.69
N SER A 18 -0.92 7.52 12.00
CA SER A 18 0.07 6.99 12.95
C SER A 18 0.11 5.46 12.89
N SER A 19 1.29 4.90 13.13
CA SER A 19 1.57 3.47 12.99
C SER A 19 2.59 3.01 14.04
N ALA A 20 3.10 1.78 13.94
CA ALA A 20 4.14 1.33 14.84
C ALA A 20 5.37 2.26 14.78
N PRO A 21 6.05 2.54 15.92
CA PRO A 21 7.14 3.54 15.94
C PRO A 21 8.27 3.29 14.94
N PHE A 22 8.56 2.03 14.60
CA PHE A 22 9.60 1.71 13.61
C PHE A 22 9.19 2.12 12.20
N LEU A 23 7.93 1.94 11.84
CA LEU A 23 7.39 2.33 10.55
C LEU A 23 7.33 3.85 10.42
N GLU A 24 6.99 4.56 11.51
CA GLU A 24 7.02 6.03 11.53
C GLU A 24 8.43 6.57 11.28
N ARG A 25 9.45 5.99 11.92
CA ARG A 25 10.86 6.36 11.66
C ARG A 25 11.25 6.06 10.22
N LEU A 26 10.89 4.89 9.70
CA LEU A 26 11.18 4.49 8.33
C LEU A 26 10.56 5.44 7.30
N ARG A 27 9.27 5.79 7.48
CA ARG A 27 8.56 6.75 6.62
C ARG A 27 9.19 8.14 6.66
N ARG A 28 9.59 8.60 7.85
CA ARG A 28 10.29 9.87 8.03
C ARG A 28 11.62 9.88 7.27
N GLN A 29 12.45 8.85 7.46
CA GLN A 29 13.72 8.72 6.75
C GLN A 29 13.53 8.70 5.23
N ALA A 30 12.59 7.88 4.72
CA ALA A 30 12.33 7.79 3.29
C ALA A 30 11.88 9.13 2.69
N PHE A 31 11.12 9.94 3.44
CA PHE A 31 10.70 11.26 3.01
C PHE A 31 11.84 12.29 3.03
N GLU A 32 12.69 12.26 4.06
CA GLU A 32 13.91 13.08 4.10
C GLU A 32 14.85 12.76 2.92
N GLU A 33 14.99 11.49 2.58
CA GLU A 33 15.75 11.05 1.41
C GLU A 33 15.09 11.50 0.09
N PHE A 34 13.77 11.34 -0.04
CA PHE A 34 13.02 11.82 -1.20
C PHE A 34 13.20 13.33 -1.42
N ASP A 35 13.08 14.15 -0.37
CA ASP A 35 13.22 15.61 -0.46
C ASP A 35 14.66 16.05 -0.78
N ALA A 36 15.65 15.28 -0.33
CA ALA A 36 17.06 15.56 -0.60
C ALA A 36 17.51 15.13 -2.00
N LEU A 37 16.82 14.17 -2.63
CA LEU A 37 17.17 13.68 -3.97
C LEU A 37 16.70 14.66 -5.06
N PRO A 38 17.52 14.92 -6.09
CA PRO A 38 17.08 15.73 -7.22
C PRO A 38 15.94 15.03 -7.97
N ILE A 39 15.01 15.82 -8.52
CA ILE A 39 14.04 15.29 -9.47
C ILE A 39 14.79 14.65 -10.64
N PRO A 40 14.47 13.40 -11.01
CA PRO A 40 15.13 12.76 -12.13
C PRO A 40 15.01 13.57 -13.42
N SER A 41 16.07 13.58 -14.21
CA SER A 41 16.10 14.22 -15.51
C SER A 41 16.76 13.31 -16.54
N GLN A 42 16.43 13.52 -17.82
CA GLN A 42 17.03 12.79 -18.94
C GLN A 42 18.55 13.03 -19.10
N GLU A 43 19.16 13.90 -18.28
CA GLU A 43 20.61 14.10 -18.19
C GLU A 43 21.32 12.95 -17.46
N THR A 44 20.59 12.17 -16.64
CA THR A 44 21.11 10.98 -15.96
C THR A 44 20.87 9.73 -16.80
N GLU A 45 21.82 8.79 -16.79
CA GLU A 45 21.77 7.60 -17.66
C GLU A 45 20.53 6.74 -17.38
N GLU A 46 20.15 6.64 -16.10
CA GLU A 46 19.00 5.89 -15.60
C GLU A 46 17.67 6.43 -16.14
N TRP A 47 17.62 7.71 -16.53
CA TRP A 47 16.40 8.41 -16.94
C TRP A 47 16.45 8.94 -18.38
N ARG A 48 17.54 8.71 -19.11
CA ARG A 48 17.77 9.18 -20.49
C ARG A 48 16.59 8.94 -21.44
N TYR A 49 15.83 7.86 -21.23
CA TYR A 49 14.72 7.45 -22.10
C TYR A 49 13.36 7.51 -21.41
N THR A 50 13.25 8.15 -20.25
CA THR A 50 11.99 8.33 -19.52
C THR A 50 11.79 9.82 -19.24
N ASP A 51 10.85 10.42 -19.96
CA ASP A 51 10.47 11.80 -19.79
C ASP A 51 9.44 11.95 -18.67
N LEU A 52 9.71 12.82 -17.71
CA LEU A 52 8.85 13.12 -16.57
C LEU A 52 8.26 14.53 -16.62
N GLU A 53 8.51 15.33 -17.67
CA GLU A 53 8.03 16.71 -17.76
C GLU A 53 6.50 16.81 -17.62
N ASP A 54 5.77 15.83 -18.15
CA ASP A 54 4.31 15.73 -18.08
C ASP A 54 3.80 15.03 -16.80
N LEU A 55 4.68 14.56 -15.91
CA LEU A 55 4.29 13.91 -14.66
C LEU A 55 3.79 14.96 -13.66
N GLY A 56 2.50 15.29 -13.74
CA GLY A 56 1.83 16.17 -12.79
C GLY A 56 1.70 15.53 -11.41
N LEU A 57 2.29 16.17 -10.39
CA LEU A 57 2.16 15.75 -8.98
C LEU A 57 1.00 16.45 -8.23
N ASP A 58 0.20 17.27 -8.92
CA ASP A 58 -1.08 17.77 -8.42
C ASP A 58 -2.17 16.71 -8.65
N LEU A 59 -2.21 15.74 -7.74
CA LEU A 59 -3.14 14.61 -7.78
C LEU A 59 -3.89 14.45 -6.47
N ARG A 60 -5.00 13.71 -6.51
CA ARG A 60 -5.65 13.22 -5.28
C ARG A 60 -4.92 11.93 -4.88
N PRO A 61 -4.10 11.95 -3.81
CA PRO A 61 -3.22 10.82 -3.51
C PRO A 61 -3.96 9.58 -3.04
N PHE A 62 -5.21 9.76 -2.57
CA PHE A 62 -6.01 8.68 -2.03
C PHE A 62 -7.48 8.82 -2.41
N VAL A 63 -8.08 7.69 -2.74
CA VAL A 63 -9.51 7.49 -2.94
C VAL A 63 -9.85 6.19 -2.21
N GLU A 64 -10.93 6.15 -1.45
CA GLU A 64 -11.32 4.93 -0.74
C GLU A 64 -11.40 3.72 -1.71
N GLY A 65 -10.80 2.62 -1.31
CA GLY A 65 -10.82 1.35 -2.02
C GLY A 65 -12.09 0.55 -1.74
N GLY A 66 -12.74 0.85 -0.61
CA GLY A 66 -13.95 0.17 -0.15
C GLY A 66 -13.64 -1.09 0.67
N ARG A 67 -14.71 -1.69 1.20
CA ARG A 67 -14.65 -2.89 2.05
C ARG A 67 -15.70 -3.88 1.60
N ALA A 68 -15.37 -5.16 1.67
CA ALA A 68 -16.26 -6.27 1.34
C ALA A 68 -16.20 -7.31 2.48
N GLU A 69 -17.37 -7.73 2.96
CA GLU A 69 -17.52 -8.80 3.94
C GLU A 69 -17.40 -10.19 3.30
N ASN A 70 -17.78 -10.29 2.04
CA ASN A 70 -17.68 -11.49 1.21
C ASN A 70 -17.42 -11.11 -0.25
N LEU A 71 -17.16 -12.10 -1.08
CA LEU A 71 -16.80 -11.87 -2.48
C LEU A 71 -17.95 -11.32 -3.31
N ASP A 72 -19.22 -11.55 -2.95
CA ASP A 72 -20.38 -11.01 -3.68
C ASP A 72 -20.46 -9.48 -3.60
N GLN A 73 -19.75 -8.86 -2.64
CA GLN A 73 -19.67 -7.41 -2.46
C GLN A 73 -18.46 -6.77 -3.18
N VAL A 74 -17.58 -7.57 -3.78
CA VAL A 74 -16.45 -7.05 -4.54
C VAL A 74 -16.93 -6.70 -5.96
N PRO A 75 -16.51 -5.56 -6.53
CA PRO A 75 -16.88 -5.19 -7.90
C PRO A 75 -16.52 -6.29 -8.91
N GLU A 76 -17.43 -6.57 -9.85
CA GLU A 76 -17.32 -7.68 -10.80
C GLU A 76 -16.03 -7.58 -11.62
N GLU A 77 -15.62 -6.38 -12.02
CA GLU A 77 -14.38 -6.16 -12.78
C GLU A 77 -13.12 -6.58 -12.01
N ILE A 78 -13.13 -6.46 -10.68
CA ILE A 78 -12.02 -6.88 -9.81
C ILE A 78 -12.10 -8.39 -9.56
N LEU A 79 -13.30 -8.92 -9.31
CA LEU A 79 -13.50 -10.37 -9.14
C LEU A 79 -13.10 -11.17 -10.38
N ALA A 80 -13.46 -10.67 -11.57
CA ALA A 80 -13.11 -11.30 -12.84
C ALA A 80 -11.58 -11.43 -13.01
N ALA A 81 -10.82 -10.44 -12.53
CA ALA A 81 -9.35 -10.49 -12.53
C ALA A 81 -8.76 -11.41 -11.44
N ALA A 82 -9.48 -11.62 -10.33
CA ALA A 82 -9.04 -12.49 -9.22
C ALA A 82 -9.15 -13.99 -9.55
N GLY A 83 -9.90 -14.38 -10.58
CA GLY A 83 -10.12 -15.77 -10.98
C GLY A 83 -11.13 -16.51 -10.06
N GLN A 84 -11.31 -17.82 -10.27
CA GLN A 84 -12.27 -18.60 -9.48
C GLN A 84 -11.81 -18.80 -8.04
N VAL A 85 -12.73 -18.59 -7.10
CA VAL A 85 -12.51 -18.82 -5.66
C VAL A 85 -12.83 -20.27 -5.34
N GLY A 86 -11.87 -20.97 -4.74
CA GLY A 86 -11.96 -22.40 -4.40
C GLY A 86 -10.69 -23.21 -4.70
N GLU A 87 -9.84 -22.72 -5.60
CA GLU A 87 -8.51 -23.33 -5.86
C GLU A 87 -7.43 -22.83 -4.89
N ARG A 88 -7.73 -21.79 -4.10
CA ARG A 88 -6.71 -21.02 -3.38
C ARG A 88 -6.82 -21.23 -1.87
N ALA A 89 -5.68 -21.50 -1.26
CA ALA A 89 -5.48 -21.51 0.18
C ALA A 89 -5.73 -20.15 0.85
N GLY A 90 -5.59 -19.05 0.11
CA GLY A 90 -5.85 -17.68 0.58
C GLY A 90 -5.98 -16.69 -0.58
N LEU A 91 -6.66 -15.58 -0.34
CA LEU A 91 -6.91 -14.51 -1.29
C LEU A 91 -7.03 -13.18 -0.55
N GLN A 92 -6.29 -12.17 -1.01
CA GLN A 92 -6.47 -10.79 -0.56
C GLN A 92 -6.72 -9.92 -1.78
N ILE A 93 -7.74 -9.08 -1.71
CA ILE A 93 -8.06 -8.10 -2.75
C ILE A 93 -7.83 -6.70 -2.17
N GLN A 94 -6.96 -5.94 -2.81
CA GLN A 94 -6.64 -4.56 -2.46
C GLN A 94 -7.04 -3.63 -3.60
N ARG A 95 -7.63 -2.49 -3.27
CA ARG A 95 -7.98 -1.42 -4.21
C ARG A 95 -7.59 -0.09 -3.59
N ASN A 96 -6.96 0.79 -4.36
CA ASN A 96 -6.55 2.13 -3.90
C ASN A 96 -5.83 2.13 -2.54
N SER A 97 -4.91 1.19 -2.34
CA SER A 97 -4.16 0.99 -1.09
C SER A 97 -4.98 0.47 0.11
N GLU A 98 -6.29 0.24 -0.02
CA GLU A 98 -7.12 -0.39 1.02
C GLU A 98 -7.44 -1.86 0.71
N VAL A 99 -7.46 -2.67 1.76
CA VAL A 99 -7.81 -4.09 1.67
C VAL A 99 -9.33 -4.22 1.69
N MET A 100 -9.90 -4.64 0.56
CA MET A 100 -11.34 -4.85 0.46
C MET A 100 -11.75 -6.10 1.24
N ILE A 101 -11.05 -7.21 1.02
CA ILE A 101 -11.32 -8.50 1.65
C ILE A 101 -10.03 -9.32 1.77
N THR A 102 -9.92 -10.06 2.86
CA THR A 102 -8.91 -11.10 3.06
C THR A 102 -9.61 -12.40 3.41
N HIS A 103 -9.30 -13.45 2.68
CA HIS A 103 -9.75 -14.81 2.91
C HIS A 103 -8.53 -15.73 3.09
N LEU A 104 -8.61 -16.63 4.07
CA LEU A 104 -7.66 -17.71 4.31
C LEU A 104 -8.48 -18.97 4.59
N ASP A 105 -8.07 -20.10 4.05
CA ASP A 105 -8.63 -21.40 4.42
C ASP A 105 -8.51 -21.57 5.95
N PRO A 106 -9.64 -21.74 6.67
CA PRO A 106 -9.62 -21.90 8.13
C PRO A 106 -8.70 -23.02 8.60
N ALA A 107 -8.57 -24.12 7.84
CA ALA A 107 -7.71 -25.24 8.19
C ALA A 107 -6.21 -24.88 8.13
N LEU A 108 -5.82 -23.87 7.36
CA LEU A 108 -4.46 -23.32 7.38
C LEU A 108 -4.25 -22.38 8.56
N GLY A 109 -5.25 -21.55 8.89
CA GLY A 109 -5.23 -20.71 10.08
C GLY A 109 -5.05 -21.53 11.36
N GLU A 110 -5.77 -22.65 11.50
CA GLU A 110 -5.62 -23.60 12.61
C GLU A 110 -4.23 -24.25 12.68
N ARG A 111 -3.54 -24.36 11.54
CA ARG A 111 -2.15 -24.84 11.46
C ARG A 111 -1.11 -23.75 11.71
N GLY A 112 -1.54 -22.54 12.09
CA GLY A 112 -0.67 -21.43 12.43
C GLY A 112 -0.26 -20.57 11.22
N VAL A 113 -0.84 -20.77 10.04
CA VAL A 113 -0.61 -19.87 8.91
C VAL A 113 -1.29 -18.55 9.19
N TRP A 114 -0.52 -17.46 9.09
CA TRP A 114 -1.06 -16.12 9.10
C TRP A 114 -1.04 -15.54 7.69
N PHE A 115 -2.17 -14.96 7.28
CA PHE A 115 -2.33 -14.30 5.98
C PHE A 115 -3.15 -13.03 6.16
N GLY A 116 -2.61 -11.91 5.71
CA GLY A 116 -3.19 -10.60 5.92
C GLY A 116 -2.31 -9.50 5.34
N ASP A 117 -2.78 -8.27 5.44
CA ASP A 117 -2.09 -7.09 4.95
C ASP A 117 -1.00 -6.60 5.89
N LEU A 118 -0.10 -5.78 5.35
CA LEU A 118 1.06 -5.30 6.07
C LEU A 118 0.67 -4.40 7.26
N ASP A 119 -0.36 -3.57 7.16
CA ASP A 119 -0.78 -2.70 8.26
C ASP A 119 -1.22 -3.53 9.48
N ARG A 120 -2.02 -4.57 9.24
CA ARG A 120 -2.42 -5.54 10.27
C ARG A 120 -1.23 -6.36 10.78
N ALA A 121 -0.31 -6.77 9.91
CA ALA A 121 0.91 -7.47 10.31
C ALA A 121 1.75 -6.62 11.27
N ILE A 122 1.94 -5.34 10.96
CA ILE A 122 2.70 -4.38 11.76
C ILE A 122 2.03 -4.16 13.11
N ALA A 123 0.71 -4.05 13.15
CA ALA A 123 -0.04 -3.83 14.39
C ALA A 123 -0.06 -5.07 15.30
N GLU A 124 -0.26 -6.26 14.73
CA GLU A 124 -0.47 -7.49 15.51
C GLU A 124 0.80 -8.31 15.75
N ARG A 125 1.80 -8.21 14.86
CA ARG A 125 3.02 -9.05 14.83
C ARG A 125 4.26 -8.21 14.45
N PRO A 126 4.52 -7.08 15.12
CA PRO A 126 5.62 -6.18 14.76
C PRO A 126 6.99 -6.88 14.81
N ASP A 127 7.17 -7.84 15.71
CA ASP A 127 8.40 -8.64 15.87
C ASP A 127 8.72 -9.53 14.67
N LEU A 128 7.70 -9.91 13.89
CA LEU A 128 7.88 -10.69 12.67
C LEU A 128 8.04 -9.81 11.42
N VAL A 129 7.73 -8.51 11.51
CA VAL A 129 7.76 -7.59 10.37
C VAL A 129 8.98 -6.67 10.44
N GLU A 130 9.21 -6.00 11.56
CA GLU A 130 10.28 -5.00 11.72
C GLU A 130 11.66 -5.50 11.29
N PRO A 131 12.09 -6.75 11.61
CA PRO A 131 13.42 -7.23 11.22
C PRO A 131 13.64 -7.42 9.71
N TYR A 132 12.57 -7.42 8.91
CA TYR A 132 12.62 -7.72 7.47
C TYR A 132 12.10 -6.58 6.59
N LEU A 133 11.47 -5.56 7.17
CA LEU A 133 10.88 -4.47 6.42
C LEU A 133 11.96 -3.41 6.12
N HIS A 134 12.48 -3.43 4.88
CA HIS A 134 13.59 -2.58 4.42
C HIS A 134 14.91 -2.78 5.16
N ALA A 135 15.17 -4.03 5.59
CA ALA A 135 16.45 -4.49 6.15
C ALA A 135 17.48 -4.89 5.09
#